data_AF-A0A937VJH4-F1
#
_entry.id   AF-A0A937VJH4-F1
#
_cell.length_a   1.000
_cell.length_b   1.000
_cell.length_c   1.000
_cell.angle_alpha   90.00
_cell.angle_beta   90.00
_cell.angle_gamma   90.00
#
_symmetry.space_group_name_H-M   'P 1'
#
loop_
_entity.id
_entity.type
_entity.pdbx_description
1 polymer ?
#
loop_
_entity_poly.entity_id
_entity_poly.type
_entity_poly.pdbx_seq_one_letter_code
_entity_poly.pdbx_strand_id
1 'polypeptide(L)'
;MLRVLDLELERSEWDARIADLPLDLQDVYFTAGYHLLWQRHGDGRACGAVLETDAGVVLYPFLLRPLEPVLGPQWAERCDLSSAYGYGGPLVHPRHGRAAETTPRSTAMPLAERSDALGKARTAADAAADDPVRLRLLAELRSRFAGWCAEHGVVSEFIRFHPLLRTERGMPAGPRSAGDDHGSAETAEGDPRHAARTAPAGPAPDAMASPAGGGAATG
;
A
#
# COMPACT_ATOMS: atom_id res chain seq x y z
N MET A 1 -16.32 -12.05 5.25
CA MET A 1 -16.61 -12.06 3.80
C MET A 1 -15.57 -11.21 3.08
N LEU A 2 -15.00 -11.71 1.98
CA LEU A 2 -14.13 -10.92 1.09
C LEU A 2 -14.98 -10.37 -0.06
N ARG A 3 -14.80 -9.08 -0.37
CA ARG A 3 -15.31 -8.41 -1.58
C ARG A 3 -14.17 -7.66 -2.25
N VAL A 4 -14.18 -7.58 -3.57
CA VAL A 4 -13.29 -6.68 -4.32
C VAL A 4 -14.18 -5.68 -5.03
N LEU A 5 -13.96 -4.40 -4.73
CA LEU A 5 -14.71 -3.28 -5.26
C LEU A 5 -13.98 -2.65 -6.44
N ASP A 6 -14.73 -2.19 -7.43
CA ASP A 6 -14.22 -1.28 -8.45
C ASP A 6 -14.30 0.15 -7.89
N LEU A 7 -13.16 0.80 -7.67
CA LEU A 7 -13.15 2.08 -6.97
C LEU A 7 -13.74 3.22 -7.80
N GLU A 8 -13.84 3.08 -9.12
CA GLU A 8 -14.50 4.06 -9.97
C GLU A 8 -16.01 4.05 -9.76
N LEU A 9 -16.60 2.86 -9.61
CA LEU A 9 -18.04 2.66 -9.46
C LEU A 9 -18.49 2.71 -7.99
N GLU A 10 -17.68 2.17 -7.08
CA GLU A 10 -18.00 1.94 -5.67
C GLU A 10 -17.22 2.88 -4.73
N ARG A 11 -16.73 4.02 -5.26
CA ARG A 11 -16.00 5.05 -4.50
C ARG A 11 -16.64 5.41 -3.17
N SER A 12 -17.92 5.74 -3.18
CA SER A 12 -18.62 6.21 -1.97
C SER A 12 -18.70 5.12 -0.90
N GLU A 13 -18.84 3.87 -1.32
CA GLU A 13 -18.85 2.72 -0.42
C GLU A 13 -17.45 2.48 0.19
N TRP A 14 -16.40 2.63 -0.60
CA TRP A 14 -15.02 2.49 -0.13
C TRP A 14 -14.60 3.62 0.83
N ASP A 15 -14.81 4.87 0.42
CA ASP A 15 -14.39 6.04 1.19
C ASP A 15 -15.18 6.16 2.51
N ALA A 16 -16.44 5.69 2.57
CA ALA A 16 -17.19 5.60 3.82
C ALA A 16 -16.52 4.65 4.83
N ARG A 17 -16.00 3.50 4.39
CA ARG A 17 -15.27 2.57 5.27
C ARG A 17 -13.99 3.17 5.81
N ILE A 18 -13.27 3.95 5.01
CA ILE A 18 -12.09 4.70 5.46
C ILE A 18 -12.50 5.73 6.52
N ALA A 19 -13.58 6.48 6.28
CA ALA A 19 -14.07 7.49 7.21
C ALA A 19 -14.54 6.92 8.56
N ASP A 20 -14.99 5.67 8.59
CA ASP A 20 -15.38 4.96 9.82
C ASP A 20 -14.19 4.48 10.68
N LEU A 21 -12.96 4.52 10.14
CA LEU A 21 -11.77 4.12 10.88
C LEU A 21 -11.29 5.19 11.87
N PRO A 22 -10.48 4.84 12.88
CA PRO A 22 -9.73 5.80 13.67
C PRO A 22 -8.91 6.78 12.81
N LEU A 23 -8.81 8.04 13.25
CA LEU A 23 -8.19 9.13 12.47
C LEU A 23 -6.73 8.85 12.06
N ASP A 24 -5.98 8.11 12.86
CA ASP A 24 -4.60 7.70 12.60
C ASP A 24 -4.48 6.66 11.48
N LEU A 25 -5.59 6.04 11.07
CA LEU A 25 -5.68 5.12 9.95
C LEU A 25 -6.25 5.77 8.68
N GLN A 26 -6.75 7.00 8.76
CA GLN A 26 -7.35 7.74 7.64
C GLN A 26 -6.28 8.47 6.80
N ASP A 27 -5.38 7.73 6.18
CA ASP A 27 -4.35 8.29 5.29
C ASP A 27 -4.85 8.41 3.83
N VAL A 28 -4.36 9.43 3.11
CA VAL A 28 -4.66 9.66 1.69
C VAL A 28 -4.31 8.46 0.83
N TYR A 29 -3.25 7.69 1.18
CA TYR A 29 -2.84 6.49 0.45
C TYR A 29 -3.90 5.40 0.41
N PHE A 30 -4.95 5.46 1.23
CA PHE A 30 -6.02 4.47 1.25
C PHE A 30 -7.32 4.96 0.59
N THR A 31 -7.39 6.22 0.18
CA THR A 31 -8.62 6.79 -0.40
C THR A 31 -8.83 6.35 -1.85
N ALA A 32 -10.09 6.20 -2.29
CA ALA A 32 -10.39 5.91 -3.70
C ALA A 32 -9.93 7.05 -4.62
N GLY A 33 -9.98 8.30 -4.15
CA GLY A 33 -9.51 9.47 -4.89
C GLY A 33 -8.05 9.36 -5.31
N TYR A 34 -7.20 8.91 -4.39
CA TYR A 34 -5.79 8.72 -4.67
C TYR A 34 -5.55 7.65 -5.74
N HIS A 35 -6.22 6.50 -5.66
CA HIS A 35 -6.06 5.42 -6.63
C HIS A 35 -6.61 5.77 -8.02
N LEU A 36 -7.72 6.51 -8.07
CA LEU A 36 -8.31 6.94 -9.33
C LEU A 36 -7.47 7.99 -10.06
N LEU A 37 -6.60 8.72 -9.36
CA LEU A 37 -5.58 9.54 -10.01
C LEU A 37 -4.62 8.68 -10.84
N TRP A 38 -4.14 7.58 -10.26
CA TRP A 38 -3.23 6.64 -10.92
C TRP A 38 -3.92 5.83 -12.02
N GLN A 39 -5.19 5.46 -11.84
CA GLN A 39 -5.99 4.87 -12.92
C GLN A 39 -6.07 5.80 -14.14
N ARG A 40 -6.33 7.10 -13.92
CA ARG A 40 -6.39 8.10 -15.01
C ARG A 40 -5.03 8.34 -15.66
N HIS A 41 -3.94 8.12 -14.93
CA HIS A 41 -2.58 8.17 -15.47
C HIS A 41 -2.23 6.93 -16.32
N GLY A 42 -3.00 5.84 -16.18
CA GLY A 42 -2.80 4.60 -16.95
C GLY A 42 -2.06 3.50 -16.18
N ASP A 43 -1.86 3.64 -14.88
CA ASP A 43 -1.14 2.66 -14.05
C ASP A 43 -1.98 1.42 -13.67
N GLY A 44 -3.16 1.24 -14.28
CA GLY A 44 -4.07 0.12 -14.03
C GLY A 44 -5.40 0.52 -13.40
N ARG A 45 -6.32 -0.42 -13.30
CA ARG A 45 -7.66 -0.20 -12.75
C ARG A 45 -7.61 -0.17 -11.23
N ALA A 46 -8.20 0.87 -10.64
CA ALA A 46 -8.28 1.08 -9.21
C ALA A 46 -9.33 0.14 -8.59
N CYS A 47 -8.86 -0.76 -7.74
CA CYS A 47 -9.67 -1.75 -7.05
C CYS A 47 -9.40 -1.71 -5.54
N GLY A 48 -10.34 -2.21 -4.74
CA GLY A 48 -10.20 -2.31 -3.29
C GLY A 48 -10.73 -3.63 -2.74
N ALA A 49 -9.86 -4.44 -2.14
CA ALA A 49 -10.28 -5.62 -1.39
C ALA A 49 -10.75 -5.23 0.01
N VAL A 50 -11.94 -5.69 0.37
CA VAL A 50 -12.56 -5.50 1.69
C VAL A 50 -12.79 -6.87 2.31
N LEU A 51 -12.10 -7.14 3.42
CA LEU A 51 -12.40 -8.27 4.28
C LEU A 51 -13.12 -7.77 5.53
N GLU A 52 -14.37 -8.20 5.72
CA GLU A 52 -15.12 -7.95 6.95
C GLU A 52 -15.35 -9.26 7.70
N THR A 53 -15.03 -9.25 8.99
CA THR A 53 -15.25 -10.37 9.92
C THR A 53 -15.79 -9.82 11.25
N ASP A 54 -16.25 -10.72 12.11
CA ASP A 54 -16.62 -10.37 13.48
C ASP A 54 -15.43 -9.82 14.28
N ALA A 55 -14.20 -10.21 13.90
CA ALA A 55 -12.96 -9.80 14.55
C ALA A 55 -12.42 -8.45 14.08
N GLY A 56 -12.89 -7.92 12.94
CA GLY A 56 -12.33 -6.70 12.37
C GLY A 56 -12.54 -6.54 10.87
N VAL A 57 -11.95 -5.49 10.33
CA VAL A 57 -11.94 -5.17 8.90
C VAL A 57 -10.50 -5.06 8.39
N VAL A 58 -10.29 -5.49 7.15
CA VAL A 58 -9.08 -5.21 6.37
C VAL A 58 -9.47 -4.56 5.05
N LEU A 59 -8.87 -3.43 4.75
CA LEU A 59 -9.03 -2.70 3.50
C LEU A 59 -7.70 -2.72 2.75
N TYR A 60 -7.68 -3.23 1.54
CA TYR A 60 -6.48 -3.30 0.74
C TYR A 60 -6.71 -2.73 -0.66
N PRO A 61 -6.31 -1.47 -0.91
CA PRO A 61 -6.44 -0.88 -2.23
C PRO A 61 -5.25 -1.26 -3.13
N PHE A 62 -5.52 -1.41 -4.41
CA PHE A 62 -4.52 -1.81 -5.40
C PHE A 62 -4.91 -1.37 -6.81
N LEU A 63 -3.93 -1.39 -7.70
CA LEU A 63 -4.08 -1.21 -9.13
C LEU A 63 -3.95 -2.58 -9.81
N LEU A 64 -4.99 -2.98 -10.54
CA LEU A 64 -5.03 -4.18 -11.36
C LEU A 64 -4.54 -3.84 -12.76
N ARG A 65 -3.43 -4.44 -13.20
CA ARG A 65 -2.72 -4.07 -14.42
C ARG A 65 -2.65 -5.27 -15.38
N PRO A 66 -3.27 -5.19 -16.56
CA PRO A 66 -3.08 -6.21 -17.58
C PRO A 66 -1.60 -6.35 -17.95
N LEU A 67 -1.14 -7.58 -18.13
CA LEU A 67 0.21 -7.83 -18.63
C LEU A 67 0.30 -7.52 -20.12
N GLU A 68 1.45 -6.95 -20.49
CA GLU A 68 1.70 -6.56 -21.88
C GLU A 68 1.79 -7.79 -22.79
N PRO A 69 1.15 -7.77 -23.97
CA PRO A 69 1.18 -8.89 -24.92
C PRO A 69 2.60 -9.28 -25.38
N VAL A 70 3.57 -8.35 -25.28
CA VAL A 70 4.98 -8.58 -25.64
C VAL A 70 5.64 -9.70 -24.81
N LEU A 71 5.09 -10.06 -23.66
CA LEU A 71 5.60 -11.14 -22.81
C LEU A 71 5.31 -12.54 -23.39
N GLY A 72 4.40 -12.64 -24.38
CA GLY A 72 4.00 -13.87 -25.04
C GLY A 72 2.53 -14.24 -24.82
N PRO A 73 1.95 -15.06 -25.70
CA PRO A 73 0.51 -15.36 -25.72
C PRO A 73 -0.01 -16.07 -24.45
N GLN A 74 0.84 -16.78 -23.72
CA GLN A 74 0.49 -17.42 -22.45
C GLN A 74 0.18 -16.42 -21.32
N TRP A 75 0.60 -15.16 -21.49
CA TRP A 75 0.31 -14.04 -20.59
C TRP A 75 -0.84 -13.18 -21.08
N ALA A 76 -1.44 -13.52 -22.22
CA ALA A 76 -2.68 -12.88 -22.65
C ALA A 76 -3.73 -13.06 -21.54
N GLU A 77 -4.45 -11.97 -21.23
CA GLU A 77 -5.48 -11.93 -20.16
C GLU A 77 -4.96 -12.16 -18.73
N ARG A 78 -3.63 -12.20 -18.53
CA ARG A 78 -3.02 -12.19 -17.19
C ARG A 78 -2.83 -10.76 -16.71
N CYS A 79 -2.73 -10.60 -15.40
CA CYS A 79 -2.50 -9.29 -14.78
C CYS A 79 -1.50 -9.36 -13.63
N ASP A 80 -0.93 -8.22 -13.29
CA ASP A 80 -0.26 -7.98 -12.02
C ASP A 80 -1.10 -7.06 -11.13
N LEU A 81 -0.77 -7.09 -9.84
CA LEU A 81 -1.25 -6.14 -8.86
C LEU A 81 -0.10 -5.23 -8.45
N SER A 82 -0.40 -3.95 -8.27
CA SER A 82 0.53 -3.05 -7.58
C SER A 82 -0.22 -2.10 -6.65
N SER A 83 0.38 -1.75 -5.52
CA SER A 83 -0.07 -0.55 -4.79
C SER A 83 0.12 0.69 -5.67
N ALA A 84 -0.77 1.68 -5.56
CA ALA A 84 -0.50 3.04 -6.05
C ALA A 84 0.80 3.60 -5.44
N TYR A 85 1.37 4.65 -6.04
CA TYR A 85 2.60 5.27 -5.50
C TYR A 85 2.44 5.63 -4.01
N GLY A 86 3.51 5.51 -3.23
CA GLY A 86 3.42 5.63 -1.77
C GLY A 86 3.07 4.30 -1.09
N TYR A 87 2.25 4.34 -0.04
CA TYR A 87 2.21 3.28 0.97
C TYR A 87 0.84 2.58 1.11
N GLY A 88 0.22 2.24 -0.02
CA GLY A 88 -1.11 1.62 -0.12
C GLY A 88 -1.16 0.12 0.23
N GLY A 89 -0.45 -0.33 1.26
CA GLY A 89 -0.54 -1.69 1.76
C GLY A 89 -1.91 -2.01 2.41
N PRO A 90 -2.12 -3.24 2.90
CA PRO A 90 -3.35 -3.62 3.59
C PRO A 90 -3.53 -2.85 4.90
N LEU A 91 -4.60 -2.08 5.03
CA LEU A 91 -5.00 -1.37 6.24
C LEU A 91 -5.88 -2.27 7.12
N VAL A 92 -5.49 -2.49 8.38
CA VAL A 92 -6.18 -3.41 9.29
C VAL A 92 -6.70 -2.67 10.51
N HIS A 93 -7.98 -2.88 10.82
CA HIS A 93 -8.63 -2.36 12.01
C HIS A 93 -9.37 -3.49 12.75
N PRO A 94 -8.77 -4.05 13.82
CA PRO A 94 -9.42 -5.02 14.67
C PRO A 94 -10.63 -4.42 15.39
N ARG A 95 -11.72 -5.19 15.51
CA ARG A 95 -12.84 -4.86 16.39
C ARG A 95 -12.47 -5.31 17.80
N HIS A 96 -11.95 -4.42 18.62
CA HIS A 96 -11.77 -4.70 20.03
C HIS A 96 -13.12 -4.64 20.74
N GLY A 97 -13.45 -5.67 21.54
CA GLY A 97 -14.56 -5.59 22.49
C GLY A 97 -14.33 -4.38 23.39
N ARG A 98 -15.27 -3.43 23.37
CA ARG A 98 -15.16 -2.06 23.89
C ARG A 98 -14.34 -1.96 25.19
N ALA A 99 -13.10 -1.49 25.08
CA ALA A 99 -12.43 -0.71 26.13
C ALA A 99 -12.04 0.62 25.48
N ALA A 100 -12.66 1.69 25.94
CA ALA A 100 -12.45 3.03 25.43
C ALA A 100 -11.05 3.52 25.81
N GLU A 101 -10.07 3.36 24.91
CA GLU A 101 -8.84 4.13 25.00
C GLU A 101 -9.05 5.47 24.32
N THR A 102 -9.28 6.48 25.18
CA THR A 102 -9.37 7.87 24.78
C THR A 102 -7.94 8.39 24.68
N THR A 103 -7.37 8.46 23.47
CA THR A 103 -6.08 9.13 23.27
C THR A 103 -6.23 10.60 23.65
N PRO A 104 -5.45 11.13 24.62
CA PRO A 104 -5.56 12.53 25.00
C PRO A 104 -5.04 13.43 23.87
N ARG A 105 -5.78 14.51 23.64
CA ARG A 105 -5.49 15.55 22.65
C ARG A 105 -4.18 16.25 23.03
N SER A 106 -3.21 16.23 22.11
CA SER A 106 -1.85 16.74 22.26
C SER A 106 -1.78 18.21 22.68
N THR A 107 -1.22 18.47 23.87
CA THR A 107 -0.50 19.72 24.18
C THR A 107 0.97 19.53 23.81
N ALA A 108 1.57 20.52 23.14
CA ALA A 108 2.94 20.46 22.63
C ALA A 108 3.96 20.08 23.72
N MET A 109 4.56 18.89 23.60
CA MET A 109 5.59 18.40 24.53
C MET A 109 6.99 19.00 24.22
N PRO A 110 7.80 19.29 25.25
CA PRO A 110 9.18 19.75 25.12
C PRO A 110 10.07 18.76 24.34
N LEU A 111 11.05 19.27 23.59
CA LEU A 111 11.89 18.50 22.66
C LEU A 111 12.66 17.33 23.31
N ALA A 112 13.06 17.46 24.59
CA ALA A 112 13.80 16.42 25.31
C ALA A 112 12.95 15.18 25.64
N GLU A 113 11.66 15.38 25.93
CA GLU A 113 10.72 14.29 26.25
C GLU A 113 10.25 13.55 24.99
N ARG A 114 10.53 14.11 23.80
CA ARG A 114 10.17 13.49 22.51
C ARG A 114 10.98 12.24 22.21
N SER A 115 12.24 12.14 22.67
CA SER A 115 13.09 10.97 22.42
C SER A 115 12.57 9.73 23.18
N ASP A 116 12.27 9.89 24.47
CA ASP A 116 11.71 8.82 25.30
C ASP A 116 10.26 8.48 24.90
N ALA A 117 9.48 9.49 24.51
CA ALA A 117 8.14 9.27 23.96
C ALA A 117 8.18 8.54 22.62
N LEU A 118 9.13 8.83 21.72
CA LEU A 118 9.32 8.09 20.47
C LEU A 118 9.69 6.63 20.74
N GLY A 119 10.58 6.39 21.71
CA GLY A 119 10.97 5.05 22.13
C GLY A 119 9.77 4.24 22.62
N LYS A 120 8.98 4.81 23.54
CA LYS A 120 7.76 4.16 24.07
C LYS A 120 6.66 3.99 23.02
N ALA A 121 6.44 4.99 22.16
CA ALA A 121 5.48 4.93 21.06
C ALA A 121 5.87 3.85 20.03
N ARG A 122 7.16 3.68 19.78
CA ARG A 122 7.68 2.59 18.93
C ARG A 122 7.36 1.24 19.57
N THR A 123 7.66 1.02 20.85
CA THR A 123 7.36 -0.26 21.53
C THR A 123 5.86 -0.57 21.56
N ALA A 124 5.01 0.44 21.74
CA ALA A 124 3.55 0.28 21.67
C ALA A 124 3.08 -0.07 20.25
N ALA A 125 3.64 0.56 19.21
CA ALA A 125 3.36 0.23 17.82
C ALA A 125 3.87 -1.16 17.41
N ASP A 126 5.02 -1.59 17.94
CA ASP A 126 5.52 -2.97 17.80
C ASP A 126 4.53 -3.97 18.41
N ALA A 127 4.07 -3.74 19.65
CA ALA A 127 3.10 -4.61 20.32
C ALA A 127 1.74 -4.64 19.61
N ALA A 128 1.27 -3.50 19.10
CA ALA A 128 0.03 -3.42 18.31
C ALA A 128 0.17 -4.10 16.94
N ALA A 129 1.35 -4.08 16.33
CA ALA A 129 1.63 -4.78 15.08
C ALA A 129 1.61 -6.32 15.26
N ASP A 130 1.99 -6.79 16.44
CA ASP A 130 2.01 -8.21 16.80
C ASP A 130 0.69 -8.69 17.44
N ASP A 131 -0.37 -7.87 17.43
CA ASP A 131 -1.70 -8.26 17.91
C ASP A 131 -2.18 -9.55 17.18
N PRO A 132 -2.45 -10.65 17.91
CA PRO A 132 -2.92 -11.90 17.31
C PRO A 132 -4.21 -11.75 16.50
N VAL A 133 -5.09 -10.81 16.84
CA VAL A 133 -6.29 -10.53 16.03
C VAL A 133 -5.89 -9.92 14.70
N ARG A 134 -5.06 -8.87 14.72
CA ARG A 134 -4.49 -8.26 13.51
C ARG A 134 -3.81 -9.27 12.59
N LEU A 135 -2.95 -10.14 13.13
CA LEU A 135 -2.23 -11.16 12.36
C LEU A 135 -3.19 -12.18 11.72
N ARG A 136 -4.24 -12.60 12.45
CA ARG A 136 -5.26 -13.49 11.89
C ARG A 136 -6.07 -12.84 10.77
N LEU A 137 -6.43 -11.56 10.92
CA LEU A 137 -7.12 -10.80 9.87
C LEU A 137 -6.29 -10.70 8.59
N LEU A 138 -4.98 -10.43 8.72
CA LEU A 138 -4.06 -10.39 7.57
C LEU A 138 -3.91 -11.76 6.91
N ALA A 139 -3.78 -12.84 7.70
CA ALA A 139 -3.71 -14.20 7.19
C ALA A 139 -5.00 -14.61 6.45
N GLU A 140 -6.17 -14.25 7.00
CA GLU A 140 -7.45 -14.50 6.35
C GLU A 140 -7.61 -13.71 5.07
N LEU A 141 -7.21 -12.42 5.06
CA LEU A 141 -7.17 -11.62 3.83
C LEU A 141 -6.31 -12.33 2.79
N ARG A 142 -5.09 -12.75 3.14
CA ARG A 142 -4.18 -13.41 2.20
C ARG A 142 -4.75 -14.68 1.62
N SER A 143 -5.34 -15.54 2.46
CA SER A 143 -5.93 -16.79 2.01
C SER A 143 -7.08 -16.55 1.02
N ARG A 144 -8.03 -15.67 1.37
CA ARG A 144 -9.19 -15.41 0.51
C ARG A 144 -8.81 -14.63 -0.75
N PHE A 145 -7.91 -13.65 -0.61
CA PHE A 145 -7.48 -12.82 -1.72
C PHE A 145 -6.61 -13.60 -2.72
N ALA A 146 -5.81 -14.56 -2.26
CA ALA A 146 -5.09 -15.49 -3.14
C ALA A 146 -6.06 -16.31 -4.03
N GLY A 147 -7.19 -16.75 -3.48
CA GLY A 147 -8.26 -17.39 -4.26
C GLY A 147 -8.82 -16.47 -5.34
N TRP A 148 -9.15 -15.23 -4.96
CA TRP A 148 -9.60 -14.21 -5.92
C TRP A 148 -8.55 -13.94 -7.01
N CYS A 149 -7.28 -13.79 -6.65
CA CYS A 149 -6.17 -13.60 -7.59
C CYS A 149 -6.06 -14.74 -8.61
N ALA A 150 -6.17 -15.99 -8.16
CA ALA A 150 -6.12 -17.16 -9.04
C ALA A 150 -7.28 -17.19 -10.05
N GLU A 151 -8.49 -16.85 -9.60
CA GLU A 151 -9.69 -16.76 -10.44
C GLU A 151 -9.62 -15.63 -11.47
N HIS A 152 -8.90 -14.55 -11.17
CA HIS A 152 -8.82 -13.34 -12.02
C HIS A 152 -7.52 -13.24 -12.83
N GLY A 153 -6.72 -14.31 -12.84
CA GLY A 153 -5.50 -14.37 -13.66
C GLY A 153 -4.37 -13.46 -13.17
N VAL A 154 -4.35 -13.11 -11.88
CA VAL A 154 -3.25 -12.38 -11.24
C VAL A 154 -2.07 -13.33 -11.07
N VAL A 155 -0.90 -12.92 -11.57
CA VAL A 155 0.33 -13.74 -11.52
C VAL A 155 1.42 -13.18 -10.61
N SER A 156 1.33 -11.90 -10.24
CA SER A 156 2.26 -11.25 -9.32
C SER A 156 1.61 -10.09 -8.58
N GLU A 157 2.19 -9.71 -7.45
CA GLU A 157 1.72 -8.63 -6.59
C GLU A 157 2.92 -7.84 -6.06
N PHE A 158 2.89 -6.53 -6.26
CA PHE A 158 3.88 -5.59 -5.72
C PHE A 158 3.26 -4.67 -4.69
N ILE A 159 3.69 -4.80 -3.43
CA ILE A 159 3.12 -4.06 -2.30
C ILE A 159 4.16 -3.14 -1.69
N ARG A 160 3.80 -1.86 -1.53
CA ARG A 160 4.50 -0.92 -0.65
C ARG A 160 3.76 -0.81 0.68
N PHE A 161 4.32 -1.41 1.71
CA PHE A 161 3.76 -1.38 3.06
C PHE A 161 3.94 -0.02 3.73
N HIS A 162 2.97 0.36 4.56
CA HIS A 162 3.02 1.61 5.30
C HIS A 162 4.04 1.55 6.46
N PRO A 163 5.07 2.43 6.49
CA PRO A 163 6.19 2.32 7.44
C PRO A 163 5.77 2.31 8.91
N LEU A 164 4.63 2.94 9.22
CA LEU A 164 4.11 3.05 10.58
C LEU A 164 3.09 1.96 10.93
N LEU A 165 2.41 1.35 9.95
CA LEU A 165 1.34 0.38 10.22
C LEU A 165 1.87 -1.06 10.31
N ARG A 166 3.09 -1.31 9.86
CA ARG A 166 3.81 -2.59 10.02
C ARG A 166 3.03 -3.80 9.51
N THR A 167 2.30 -3.58 8.43
CA THR A 167 1.39 -4.55 7.81
C THR A 167 2.15 -5.70 7.16
N GLU A 168 3.43 -5.53 6.88
CA GLU A 168 4.34 -6.58 6.39
C GLU A 168 4.46 -7.77 7.34
N ARG A 169 4.31 -7.56 8.67
CA ARG A 169 4.48 -8.63 9.66
C ARG A 169 3.46 -9.77 9.54
N GLY A 170 2.24 -9.47 9.08
CA GLY A 170 1.19 -10.47 8.82
C GLY A 170 1.04 -10.87 7.36
N MET A 171 1.88 -10.33 6.47
CA MET A 171 1.87 -10.59 5.03
C MET A 171 3.20 -11.22 4.62
N PRO A 172 3.40 -12.54 4.83
CA PRO A 172 4.62 -13.19 4.38
C PRO A 172 4.79 -13.05 2.86
N ALA A 173 6.04 -12.97 2.40
CA ALA A 173 6.34 -12.76 0.99
C ALA A 173 5.82 -13.91 0.11
N GLY A 174 4.94 -13.57 -0.84
CA GLY A 174 4.55 -14.37 -1.99
C GLY A 174 3.48 -15.46 -1.75
N PRO A 175 2.75 -15.88 -2.80
CA PRO A 175 1.95 -17.09 -2.76
C PRO A 175 2.89 -18.27 -2.51
N ARG A 176 2.67 -19.03 -1.43
CA ARG A 176 3.31 -20.34 -1.29
C ARG A 176 2.72 -21.21 -2.39
N SER A 177 3.54 -21.56 -3.37
CA SER A 177 3.24 -22.65 -4.29
C SER A 177 2.85 -23.87 -3.46
N ALA A 178 1.79 -24.57 -3.83
CA ALA A 178 1.48 -25.88 -3.27
C ALA A 178 2.62 -26.85 -3.67
N GLY A 179 3.69 -26.88 -2.87
CA GLY A 179 4.92 -27.63 -3.18
C GLY A 179 6.13 -27.29 -2.30
N ASP A 180 6.13 -26.14 -1.62
CA ASP A 180 7.32 -25.69 -0.87
C ASP A 180 7.34 -26.20 0.59
N ASP A 181 7.43 -27.52 0.75
CA ASP A 181 7.82 -28.20 2.00
C ASP A 181 9.30 -28.58 1.92
N HIS A 182 10.23 -27.62 1.87
CA HIS A 182 11.65 -27.91 2.12
C HIS A 182 12.21 -26.90 3.13
N GLY A 183 12.78 -27.46 4.20
CA GLY A 183 13.15 -26.77 5.43
C GLY A 183 14.22 -25.68 5.30
N SER A 184 14.17 -24.83 6.32
CA SER A 184 15.20 -23.96 6.88
C SER A 184 16.56 -23.89 6.17
N ALA A 185 16.96 -22.67 5.77
CA ALA A 185 18.32 -22.19 6.00
C ALA A 185 18.33 -20.64 5.95
N GLU A 186 18.62 -20.02 7.09
CA GLU A 186 19.28 -18.72 7.12
C GLU A 186 20.62 -18.82 6.40
N THR A 187 20.90 -17.90 5.48
CA THR A 187 22.23 -17.29 5.37
C THR A 187 22.09 -15.89 4.79
N ALA A 188 22.46 -14.91 5.61
CA ALA A 188 22.97 -13.65 5.12
C ALA A 188 24.27 -13.88 4.33
N GLU A 189 24.55 -12.96 3.40
CA GLU A 189 25.88 -12.50 2.94
C GLU A 189 26.11 -12.57 1.42
N GLY A 190 26.19 -11.37 0.80
CA GLY A 190 26.90 -11.10 -0.46
C GLY A 190 26.08 -10.85 -1.74
N ASP A 191 25.54 -9.63 -1.94
CA ASP A 191 25.09 -9.18 -3.28
C ASP A 191 26.25 -8.46 -4.00
N PRO A 192 26.77 -9.00 -5.13
CA PRO A 192 27.87 -8.39 -5.89
C PRO A 192 27.44 -7.22 -6.80
N ARG A 193 26.23 -6.65 -6.67
CA ARG A 193 25.76 -5.54 -7.52
C ARG A 193 26.14 -4.13 -7.04
N HIS A 194 27.14 -4.01 -6.16
CA HIS A 194 27.72 -2.72 -5.74
C HIS A 194 28.98 -2.31 -6.54
N ALA A 195 29.03 -2.65 -7.84
CA ALA A 195 30.15 -2.26 -8.71
C ALA A 195 29.68 -1.98 -10.16
N ALA A 196 28.94 -0.90 -10.36
CA ALA A 196 28.96 -0.10 -11.60
C ALA A 196 27.93 1.03 -11.53
N ARG A 197 28.40 2.27 -11.30
CA ARG A 197 27.92 3.53 -11.92
C ARG A 197 28.58 4.73 -11.23
N THR A 198 29.88 4.89 -11.44
CA THR A 198 30.55 6.19 -11.42
C THR A 198 30.82 6.60 -12.86
N ALA A 199 29.98 7.46 -13.42
CA ALA A 199 30.27 8.26 -14.60
C ALA A 199 29.53 9.61 -14.47
N PRO A 200 30.16 10.75 -14.82
CA PRO A 200 29.68 12.08 -14.46
C PRO A 200 28.45 12.52 -15.27
N ALA A 201 27.62 13.34 -14.64
CA ALA A 201 26.42 13.94 -15.19
C ALA A 201 26.74 14.83 -16.42
N GLY A 202 26.04 14.59 -17.53
CA GLY A 202 25.96 15.53 -18.65
C GLY A 202 25.12 16.77 -18.27
N PRO A 203 25.26 17.89 -19.00
CA PRO A 203 24.62 19.14 -18.62
C PRO A 203 23.09 19.07 -18.78
N ALA A 204 22.40 19.76 -17.87
CA ALA A 204 20.95 19.84 -17.80
C ALA A 204 20.34 20.56 -19.02
N PRO A 205 19.10 20.22 -19.44
CA PRO A 205 18.41 20.93 -20.50
C PRO A 205 17.95 22.33 -20.03
N ASP A 206 18.24 23.32 -20.86
CA ASP A 206 17.95 24.74 -20.63
C ASP A 206 16.46 25.05 -20.48
N ALA A 207 16.22 26.06 -19.64
CA ALA A 207 14.92 26.54 -19.21
C ALA A 207 14.09 27.17 -20.34
N MET A 208 12.78 26.94 -20.23
CA MET A 208 11.71 27.59 -20.99
C MET A 208 11.83 29.12 -21.01
N ALA A 209 11.97 29.69 -22.20
CA ALA A 209 11.77 31.12 -22.43
C ALA A 209 10.25 31.42 -22.54
N SER A 210 9.75 32.20 -21.59
CA SER A 210 8.45 32.91 -21.69
C SER A 210 8.58 34.15 -22.59
N PRO A 211 7.59 34.47 -23.45
CA PRO A 211 7.46 35.79 -24.02
C PRO A 211 6.37 36.59 -23.27
N ALA A 212 6.79 37.64 -22.56
CA ALA A 212 6.02 38.86 -22.35
C ALA A 212 6.80 39.94 -23.12
N GLY A 213 6.27 40.80 -23.99
CA GLY A 213 5.00 41.50 -24.04
C GLY A 213 5.35 42.98 -24.30
N GLY A 214 4.80 43.61 -25.33
CA GLY A 214 5.03 45.04 -25.58
C GLY A 214 4.64 45.51 -27.00
N GLY A 215 3.48 46.14 -27.11
CA GLY A 215 3.05 46.85 -28.32
C GLY A 215 3.38 48.36 -28.30
N ALA A 216 2.80 49.07 -29.28
CA ALA A 216 2.85 50.51 -29.61
C ALA A 216 4.00 50.90 -30.59
N ALA A 217 3.83 51.74 -31.62
CA ALA A 217 2.71 52.48 -32.20
C ALA A 217 3.15 53.06 -33.58
N THR A 218 2.16 53.40 -34.41
CA THR A 218 2.08 54.49 -35.41
C THR A 218 3.34 55.18 -35.96
N GLY A 219 3.41 55.32 -37.29
CA GLY A 219 4.26 56.31 -37.98
C GLY A 219 4.61 55.89 -39.40
#